data_AF-A0A2V8ELS1-F1
#
_entry.id   AF-A0A2V8ELS1-F1
#
_cell.length_a   1.000
_cell.length_b   1.000
_cell.length_c   1.000
_cell.angle_alpha   90.00
_cell.angle_beta   90.00
_cell.angle_gamma   90.00
#
_symmetry.space_group_name_H-M   'P 1'
#
loop_
_entity.id
_entity.type
_entity.pdbx_description
1 polymer ?
#
loop_
_entity_poly.entity_id
_entity_poly.type
_entity_poly.pdbx_seq_one_letter_code
_entity_poly.pdbx_strand_id
1 'polypeptide(L)'
;MKDHAAIHAAGAGQQSAEPSGSSSAPPFVETERARARPRAGASAGLTFPRFFTEAGVDPFDEIEWEVRAAAIGNERGEMVFEQRDVEIPKFWSQQATNIVVSKYFRGQIGTPERERSVKQLVGRVVTTITEWARAQKYFASDDDLHAFSDDLKHILVYQKAAFNSPVWFNCGFEKAPQCSACSGTNLSSIRSSRELLAGGGTASGPVSFMKGYDAFAGVIKSGGKTRRAAKMVILDADHPDIVDFINCKVEEEKKAWALIDAGYDGSFTGPAYSSVFFQNSN
;
A
#
# COMPACT_ATOMS: atom_id res chain seq x y z
N MET A 1 63.02 -36.14 39.44
CA MET A 1 63.72 -35.78 38.20
C MET A 1 62.78 -34.87 37.43
N LYS A 2 62.96 -33.55 37.59
CA LYS A 2 63.66 -32.66 36.64
C LYS A 2 62.87 -32.57 35.32
N ASP A 3 62.08 -31.52 35.15
CA ASP A 3 62.47 -30.21 34.53
C ASP A 3 62.20 -30.31 33.02
N HIS A 4 61.70 -29.35 32.25
CA HIS A 4 61.25 -27.95 32.30
C HIS A 4 60.61 -27.76 30.88
N ALA A 5 59.79 -26.78 30.47
CA ALA A 5 59.60 -25.39 30.88
C ALA A 5 58.22 -24.89 30.39
N ALA A 6 57.61 -24.04 31.20
CA ALA A 6 56.59 -23.09 30.81
C ALA A 6 57.24 -21.80 30.29
N ILE A 7 56.54 -21.10 29.39
CA ILE A 7 56.75 -19.69 29.07
C ILE A 7 55.34 -19.06 29.05
N HIS A 8 54.85 -18.58 30.20
CA HIS A 8 54.88 -17.18 30.68
C HIS A 8 54.21 -16.15 29.76
N ALA A 9 52.96 -15.85 30.11
CA ALA A 9 52.34 -14.56 29.88
C ALA A 9 53.05 -13.49 30.72
N ALA A 10 53.39 -12.37 30.09
CA ALA A 10 53.83 -11.15 30.76
C ALA A 10 52.91 -10.01 30.33
N GLY A 11 52.28 -9.38 31.32
CA GLY A 11 51.54 -8.14 31.15
C GLY A 11 52.48 -6.96 30.95
N ALA A 12 51.94 -5.91 30.33
CA ALA A 12 52.47 -4.56 30.42
C ALA A 12 51.37 -3.67 31.00
N GLY A 13 51.79 -2.88 31.98
CA GLY A 13 50.94 -2.13 32.90
C GLY A 13 50.30 -0.87 32.34
N GLN A 14 49.52 -0.30 33.25
CA GLN A 14 48.73 0.92 33.18
C GLN A 14 49.52 2.16 32.72
N GLN A 15 48.86 3.01 31.93
CA GLN A 15 48.92 4.46 32.14
C GLN A 15 47.52 5.08 31.98
N SER A 16 47.25 5.94 32.94
CA SER A 16 46.03 6.66 33.29
C SER A 16 45.56 7.66 32.23
N ALA A 17 44.24 7.73 32.04
CA ALA A 17 43.56 8.94 31.58
C ALA A 17 42.34 9.19 32.46
N GLU A 18 42.31 10.36 33.09
CA GLU A 18 41.27 10.90 33.96
C GLU A 18 39.93 11.10 33.23
N PRO A 19 38.79 11.15 33.95
CA PRO A 19 37.48 11.32 33.32
C PRO A 19 37.27 12.80 32.98
N SER A 20 37.22 13.12 31.70
CA SER A 20 36.77 14.44 31.23
C SER A 20 35.66 14.31 30.19
N GLY A 21 34.57 15.03 30.45
CA GLY A 21 33.56 15.37 29.46
C GLY A 21 32.42 14.37 29.29
N SER A 22 31.36 14.54 30.08
CA SER A 22 30.03 14.02 29.73
C SER A 22 29.56 14.67 28.42
N SER A 23 29.70 13.97 27.30
CA SER A 23 28.95 14.29 26.08
C SER A 23 27.71 13.42 26.09
N SER A 24 26.67 13.92 26.76
CA SER A 24 25.32 13.38 26.64
C SER A 24 24.94 13.34 25.17
N ALA A 25 24.62 12.15 24.66
CA ALA A 25 23.84 12.02 23.44
C ALA A 25 22.62 12.95 23.54
N PRO A 26 22.23 13.68 22.48
CA PRO A 26 21.04 14.50 22.54
C PRO A 26 19.87 13.56 22.90
N PRO A 27 19.04 13.92 23.90
CA PRO A 27 17.89 13.10 24.21
C PRO A 27 17.06 12.96 22.94
N PHE A 28 16.59 11.74 22.69
CA PHE A 28 15.59 11.45 21.69
C PHE A 28 14.47 12.47 21.91
N VAL A 29 14.32 13.43 20.98
CA VAL A 29 13.20 14.37 21.04
C VAL A 29 11.99 13.51 20.73
N GLU A 30 11.34 13.05 21.79
CA GLU A 30 9.98 12.56 21.72
C GLU A 30 9.19 13.71 21.08
N THR A 31 8.92 13.59 19.78
CA THR A 31 8.00 14.50 19.10
C THR A 31 6.70 14.35 19.87
N GLU A 32 6.44 15.33 20.73
CA GLU A 32 5.16 15.52 21.40
C GLU A 32 4.12 15.25 20.32
N ARG A 33 3.36 14.15 20.45
CA ARG A 33 2.16 13.97 19.64
C ARG A 33 1.40 15.26 19.85
N ALA A 34 1.32 16.09 18.81
CA ALA A 34 0.70 17.40 18.89
C ALA A 34 -0.64 17.21 19.60
N ARG A 35 -0.70 17.61 20.87
CA ARG A 35 -1.93 17.57 21.64
C ARG A 35 -2.84 18.48 20.84
N ALA A 36 -3.87 17.90 20.23
CA ALA A 36 -4.82 18.67 19.45
C ALA A 36 -5.25 19.86 20.31
N ARG A 37 -4.93 21.09 19.87
CA ARG A 37 -5.42 22.31 20.52
C ARG A 37 -6.93 22.13 20.66
N PRO A 38 -7.53 22.40 21.83
CA PRO A 38 -8.97 22.39 21.94
C PRO A 38 -9.49 23.35 20.87
N ARG A 39 -10.31 22.83 19.93
CA ARG A 39 -10.97 23.69 18.96
C ARG A 39 -11.78 24.72 19.74
N ALA A 40 -11.38 25.97 19.66
CA ALA A 40 -12.14 27.09 20.19
C ALA A 40 -13.48 27.16 19.44
N GLY A 41 -14.58 27.11 20.20
CA GLY A 41 -15.95 27.13 19.70
C GLY A 41 -16.46 25.74 19.32
N ALA A 42 -17.50 25.27 20.01
CA ALA A 42 -18.32 24.18 19.52
C ALA A 42 -18.98 24.65 18.21
N SER A 43 -18.32 24.43 17.07
CA SER A 43 -18.97 24.59 15.78
C SER A 43 -20.13 23.61 15.77
N ALA A 44 -21.36 24.12 15.56
CA ALA A 44 -22.46 23.27 15.14
C ALA A 44 -21.94 22.38 14.00
N GLY A 45 -22.30 21.09 14.00
CA GLY A 45 -21.81 20.15 12.98
C GLY A 45 -22.13 20.65 11.56
N LEU A 46 -21.60 19.95 10.55
CA LEU A 46 -21.87 20.30 9.16
C LEU A 46 -23.34 20.09 8.82
N THR A 47 -23.99 21.08 8.21
CA THR A 47 -25.27 20.87 7.52
C THR A 47 -25.00 20.29 6.13
N PHE A 48 -25.90 19.44 5.64
CA PHE A 48 -25.74 18.77 4.35
C PHE A 48 -27.05 18.82 3.55
N PRO A 49 -27.13 19.69 2.53
CA PRO A 49 -28.27 19.69 1.62
C PRO A 49 -28.24 18.43 0.74
N ARG A 50 -29.41 17.81 0.55
CA ARG A 50 -29.62 16.66 -0.33
C ARG A 50 -29.68 17.12 -1.79
N PHE A 51 -28.95 16.45 -2.68
CA PHE A 51 -28.82 16.82 -4.10
C PHE A 51 -29.35 15.77 -5.07
N PHE A 52 -29.15 14.49 -4.79
CA PHE A 52 -29.42 13.42 -5.75
C PHE A 52 -30.56 12.49 -5.36
N THR A 53 -30.96 12.53 -4.09
CA THR A 53 -31.86 11.55 -3.49
C THR A 53 -33.08 12.24 -2.89
N GLU A 54 -34.08 11.43 -2.51
CA GLU A 54 -35.27 11.88 -1.79
C GLU A 54 -35.25 11.38 -0.35
N ALA A 55 -35.78 12.18 0.58
CA ALA A 55 -35.82 11.80 1.99
C ALA A 55 -36.75 10.58 2.20
N GLY A 56 -36.23 9.54 2.86
CA GLY A 56 -36.99 8.33 3.16
C GLY A 56 -37.00 7.26 2.06
N VAL A 57 -36.32 7.51 0.93
CA VAL A 57 -36.13 6.54 -0.15
C VAL A 57 -34.69 6.02 -0.11
N ASP A 58 -34.49 4.69 -0.04
CA ASP A 58 -33.14 4.14 -0.19
C ASP A 58 -32.72 4.23 -1.67
N PRO A 59 -31.59 4.85 -2.00
CA PRO A 59 -31.14 5.00 -3.40
C PRO A 59 -30.97 3.67 -4.15
N PHE A 60 -30.82 2.54 -3.45
CA PHE A 60 -30.79 1.22 -4.09
C PHE A 60 -32.15 0.76 -4.62
N ASP A 61 -33.26 1.25 -4.05
CA ASP A 61 -34.62 0.87 -4.45
C ASP A 61 -35.06 1.55 -5.76
N GLU A 62 -34.39 2.64 -6.14
CA GLU A 62 -34.63 3.37 -7.39
C GLU A 62 -33.94 2.74 -8.61
N ILE A 63 -33.17 1.67 -8.40
CA ILE A 63 -32.33 1.06 -9.43
C ILE A 63 -32.94 -0.24 -9.93
N GLU A 64 -32.92 -0.44 -11.24
CA GLU A 64 -33.18 -1.76 -11.83
C GLU A 64 -31.94 -2.65 -11.70
N TRP A 65 -32.10 -3.78 -11.03
CA TRP A 65 -31.04 -4.76 -10.78
C TRP A 65 -31.20 -5.98 -11.67
N GLU A 66 -30.07 -6.56 -12.07
CA GLU A 66 -30.07 -7.81 -12.81
C GLU A 66 -29.07 -8.81 -12.21
N VAL A 67 -29.39 -10.08 -12.36
CA VAL A 67 -28.55 -11.19 -11.91
C VAL A 67 -27.68 -11.63 -13.07
N ARG A 68 -26.36 -11.58 -12.87
CA ARG A 68 -25.35 -11.94 -13.87
C ARG A 68 -24.42 -13.04 -13.36
N ALA A 69 -23.61 -13.57 -14.25
CA ALA A 69 -22.39 -14.29 -13.91
C ALA A 69 -21.18 -13.39 -14.19
N ALA A 70 -20.20 -13.38 -13.28
CA ALA A 70 -18.88 -12.83 -13.52
C ALA A 70 -17.96 -13.96 -13.96
N ALA A 71 -17.41 -13.86 -15.16
CA ALA A 71 -16.55 -14.89 -15.75
C ALA A 71 -15.33 -14.24 -16.41
N ILE A 72 -14.12 -14.68 -16.04
CA ILE A 72 -12.85 -14.16 -16.56
C ILE A 72 -12.04 -15.35 -17.07
N GLY A 73 -11.75 -15.34 -18.38
CA GLY A 73 -10.84 -16.28 -19.01
C GLY A 73 -9.40 -15.75 -19.12
N ASN A 74 -8.43 -16.63 -19.37
CA ASN A 74 -7.08 -16.26 -19.76
C ASN A 74 -6.95 -16.16 -21.30
N GLU A 75 -5.75 -15.79 -21.78
CA GLU A 75 -5.42 -15.69 -23.21
C GLU A 75 -5.54 -17.02 -23.97
N ARG A 76 -5.56 -18.16 -23.25
CA ARG A 76 -5.75 -19.51 -23.80
C ARG A 76 -7.23 -19.93 -23.82
N GLY A 77 -8.14 -19.07 -23.37
CA GLY A 77 -9.58 -19.35 -23.27
C GLY A 77 -10.00 -20.17 -22.05
N GLU A 78 -9.07 -20.50 -21.14
CA GLU A 78 -9.38 -21.23 -19.91
C GLU A 78 -9.99 -20.29 -18.87
N MET A 79 -11.00 -20.76 -18.13
CA MET A 79 -11.65 -19.97 -17.09
C MET A 79 -10.75 -19.81 -15.87
N VAL A 80 -10.40 -18.56 -15.53
CA VAL A 80 -9.55 -18.22 -14.38
C VAL A 80 -10.40 -17.89 -13.15
N PHE A 81 -11.58 -17.31 -13.35
CA PHE A 81 -12.48 -16.91 -12.28
C PHE A 81 -13.92 -17.01 -12.75
N GLU A 82 -14.78 -17.58 -11.90
CA GLU A 82 -16.23 -17.57 -12.10
C GLU A 82 -16.95 -17.33 -10.77
N GLN A 83 -17.95 -16.46 -10.78
CA GLN A 83 -18.96 -16.36 -9.73
C GLN A 83 -20.31 -16.07 -10.36
N ARG A 84 -21.27 -16.97 -10.12
CA ARG A 84 -22.65 -16.86 -10.60
C ARG A 84 -23.56 -16.18 -9.59
N ASP A 85 -24.75 -15.82 -10.05
CA ASP A 85 -25.83 -15.28 -9.23
C ASP A 85 -25.39 -14.04 -8.45
N VAL A 86 -24.82 -13.08 -9.19
CA VAL A 86 -24.42 -11.78 -8.65
C VAL A 86 -25.38 -10.69 -9.11
N GLU A 87 -25.89 -9.91 -8.16
CA GLU A 87 -26.82 -8.81 -8.40
C GLU A 87 -26.04 -7.51 -8.70
N ILE A 88 -26.25 -6.97 -9.90
CA ILE A 88 -25.52 -5.83 -10.45
C ILE A 88 -26.54 -4.81 -10.99
N PRO A 89 -26.28 -3.48 -10.93
CA PRO A 89 -27.14 -2.51 -11.60
C PRO A 89 -27.17 -2.79 -13.10
N LYS A 90 -28.37 -2.79 -13.70
CA LYS A 90 -28.56 -3.11 -15.12
C LYS A 90 -27.71 -2.25 -16.05
N PHE A 91 -27.52 -0.99 -15.69
CA PHE A 91 -26.73 -0.02 -16.46
C PHE A 91 -25.20 -0.19 -16.34
N TRP A 92 -24.69 -1.06 -15.45
CA TRP A 92 -23.25 -1.38 -15.42
C TRP A 92 -22.89 -2.32 -16.56
N SER A 93 -21.66 -2.23 -17.09
CA SER A 93 -21.19 -3.13 -18.15
C SER A 93 -20.80 -4.51 -17.61
N GLN A 94 -20.77 -5.53 -18.48
CA GLN A 94 -20.26 -6.86 -18.11
C GLN A 94 -18.79 -6.82 -17.66
N GLN A 95 -17.98 -5.92 -18.23
CA GLN A 95 -16.60 -5.74 -17.80
C GLN A 95 -16.54 -5.20 -16.36
N ALA A 96 -17.39 -4.23 -16.01
CA ALA A 96 -17.51 -3.74 -14.64
C ALA A 96 -17.95 -4.86 -13.67
N THR A 97 -18.95 -5.68 -14.07
CA THR A 97 -19.35 -6.88 -13.32
C THR A 97 -18.14 -7.78 -13.02
N ASN A 98 -17.38 -8.16 -14.05
CA ASN A 98 -16.23 -9.05 -13.91
C ASN A 98 -15.16 -8.48 -12.97
N ILE A 99 -14.84 -7.18 -13.10
CA ILE A 99 -13.83 -6.52 -12.27
C ILE A 99 -14.29 -6.42 -10.81
N VAL A 100 -15.51 -5.93 -10.59
CA VAL A 100 -16.06 -5.70 -9.24
C VAL A 100 -16.14 -7.00 -8.46
N VAL A 101 -16.66 -8.05 -9.09
CA VAL A 101 -16.84 -9.35 -8.45
C VAL A 101 -15.50 -10.03 -8.19
N SER A 102 -14.56 -9.98 -9.14
CA SER A 102 -13.27 -10.66 -8.96
C SER A 102 -12.29 -9.94 -8.02
N LYS A 103 -12.38 -8.61 -7.90
CA LYS A 103 -11.39 -7.80 -7.14
C LYS A 103 -11.95 -7.21 -5.85
N TYR A 104 -13.23 -6.83 -5.81
CA TYR A 104 -13.77 -5.96 -4.76
C TYR A 104 -14.78 -6.65 -3.86
N PHE A 105 -15.48 -7.67 -4.35
CA PHE A 105 -16.36 -8.48 -3.51
C PHE A 105 -15.56 -9.22 -2.43
N ARG A 106 -16.00 -9.08 -1.19
CA ARG A 106 -15.41 -9.70 0.01
C ARG A 106 -16.05 -11.06 0.32
N GLY A 107 -15.38 -11.82 1.19
CA GLY A 107 -15.70 -13.22 1.50
C GLY A 107 -15.10 -14.22 0.50
N GLN A 108 -14.98 -15.47 0.93
CA GLN A 108 -14.42 -16.56 0.13
C GLN A 108 -15.49 -17.13 -0.81
N ILE A 109 -15.15 -17.41 -2.07
CA ILE A 109 -16.10 -17.99 -3.01
C ILE A 109 -16.64 -19.32 -2.45
N GLY A 110 -17.96 -19.49 -2.50
CA GLY A 110 -18.65 -20.67 -1.99
C GLY A 110 -19.07 -20.56 -0.53
N THR A 111 -18.67 -19.51 0.20
CA THR A 111 -19.12 -19.29 1.58
C THR A 111 -20.29 -18.30 1.66
N PRO A 112 -21.11 -18.35 2.71
CA PRO A 112 -22.23 -17.43 2.90
C PRO A 112 -21.80 -15.96 3.04
N GLU A 113 -20.58 -15.71 3.52
CA GLU A 113 -20.03 -14.37 3.72
C GLU A 113 -19.58 -13.72 2.40
N ARG A 114 -19.60 -14.46 1.30
CA ARG A 114 -19.26 -13.93 -0.02
C ARG A 114 -20.29 -12.88 -0.45
N GLU A 115 -19.81 -11.66 -0.67
CA GLU A 115 -20.61 -10.63 -1.31
C GLU A 115 -21.08 -11.13 -2.70
N ARG A 116 -22.38 -10.92 -2.95
CA ARG A 116 -23.09 -11.30 -4.17
C ARG A 116 -23.84 -10.13 -4.79
N SER A 117 -23.80 -8.94 -4.18
CA SER A 117 -24.47 -7.75 -4.72
C SER A 117 -23.60 -6.52 -4.62
N VAL A 118 -23.65 -5.65 -5.62
CA VAL A 118 -23.05 -4.30 -5.54
C VAL A 118 -23.67 -3.48 -4.40
N LYS A 119 -24.92 -3.76 -4.00
CA LYS A 119 -25.54 -3.19 -2.79
C LYS A 119 -24.71 -3.47 -1.54
N GLN A 120 -24.20 -4.70 -1.40
CA GLN A 120 -23.39 -5.10 -0.25
C GLN A 120 -22.03 -4.39 -0.26
N LEU A 121 -21.36 -4.33 -1.43
CA LEU A 121 -20.09 -3.63 -1.58
C LEU A 121 -20.21 -2.13 -1.26
N VAL A 122 -21.15 -1.43 -1.90
CA VAL A 122 -21.34 0.01 -1.70
C VAL A 122 -21.88 0.28 -0.29
N GLY A 123 -22.88 -0.50 0.15
CA GLY A 123 -23.47 -0.39 1.48
C GLY A 123 -22.43 -0.54 2.59
N ARG A 124 -21.55 -1.55 2.51
CA ARG A 124 -20.45 -1.73 3.49
C ARG A 124 -19.60 -0.46 3.62
N VAL A 125 -19.16 0.11 2.50
CA VAL A 125 -18.31 1.32 2.50
C VAL A 125 -19.07 2.52 3.05
N VAL A 126 -20.30 2.77 2.57
CA VAL A 126 -21.10 3.92 2.99
C VAL A 126 -21.49 3.83 4.46
N THR A 127 -21.98 2.67 4.91
CA THR A 127 -22.35 2.45 6.32
C THR A 127 -21.15 2.71 7.23
N THR A 128 -19.98 2.18 6.90
CA THR A 128 -18.77 2.38 7.72
C THR A 128 -18.39 3.86 7.82
N ILE A 129 -18.40 4.59 6.70
CA ILE A 129 -18.09 6.03 6.70
C ILE A 129 -19.15 6.82 7.49
N THR A 130 -20.42 6.46 7.35
CA THR A 130 -21.56 7.09 8.05
C THR A 130 -21.47 6.86 9.55
N GLU A 131 -21.11 5.65 10.00
CA GLU A 131 -20.88 5.31 11.40
C GLU A 131 -19.72 6.12 12.01
N TRP A 132 -18.61 6.24 11.27
CA TRP A 132 -17.49 7.09 11.70
C TRP A 132 -17.88 8.56 11.80
N ALA A 133 -18.67 9.06 10.85
CA ALA A 133 -19.16 10.43 10.86
C ALA A 133 -20.09 10.69 12.06
N ARG A 134 -20.97 9.74 12.38
CA ARG A 134 -21.84 9.78 13.56
C ARG A 134 -21.03 9.78 14.86
N ALA A 135 -20.09 8.85 15.00
CA ALA A 135 -19.25 8.72 16.20
C ALA A 135 -18.42 9.98 16.47
N GLN A 136 -17.93 10.63 15.40
CA GLN A 136 -17.15 11.86 15.48
C GLN A 136 -18.01 13.13 15.48
N LYS A 137 -19.35 13.01 15.41
CA LYS A 137 -20.30 14.14 15.37
C LYS A 137 -19.98 15.14 14.25
N TYR A 138 -19.70 14.64 13.05
CA TYR A 138 -19.37 15.48 11.90
C TYR A 138 -20.52 16.39 11.46
N PHE A 139 -21.77 15.93 11.55
CA PHE A 139 -22.96 16.60 11.04
C PHE A 139 -23.77 17.29 12.14
N ALA A 140 -24.52 18.33 11.77
CA ALA A 140 -25.31 19.15 12.70
C ALA A 140 -26.51 18.37 13.24
N SER A 141 -27.10 17.51 12.41
CA SER A 141 -28.26 16.70 12.72
C SER A 141 -28.16 15.29 12.13
N ASP A 142 -29.05 14.41 12.58
CA ASP A 142 -29.20 13.07 12.00
C ASP A 142 -29.76 13.13 10.57
N ASP A 143 -30.57 14.15 10.26
CA ASP A 143 -31.09 14.36 8.90
C ASP A 143 -29.98 14.73 7.92
N ASP A 144 -29.03 15.56 8.34
CA ASP A 144 -27.83 15.89 7.54
C ASP A 144 -26.97 14.64 7.30
N LEU A 145 -26.79 13.80 8.33
CA LEU A 145 -26.04 12.55 8.22
C LEU A 145 -26.74 11.56 7.26
N HIS A 146 -28.06 11.43 7.34
CA HIS A 146 -28.83 10.58 6.42
C HIS A 146 -28.79 11.12 4.99
N ALA A 147 -28.94 12.43 4.79
CA ALA A 147 -28.80 13.07 3.47
C ALA A 147 -27.43 12.80 2.86
N PHE A 148 -26.36 12.93 3.63
CA PHE A 148 -25.01 12.57 3.19
C PHE A 148 -24.90 11.08 2.84
N SER A 149 -25.43 10.20 3.68
CA SER A 149 -25.34 8.75 3.46
C SER A 149 -26.02 8.33 2.16
N ASP A 150 -27.23 8.81 1.93
CA ASP A 150 -28.03 8.47 0.75
C ASP A 150 -27.41 9.06 -0.51
N ASP A 151 -27.04 10.35 -0.51
CA ASP A 151 -26.37 10.95 -1.67
C ASP A 151 -25.04 10.26 -1.98
N LEU A 152 -24.29 9.81 -0.97
CA LEU A 152 -23.07 9.04 -1.17
C LEU A 152 -23.38 7.67 -1.82
N LYS A 153 -24.41 6.94 -1.38
CA LYS A 153 -24.85 5.70 -2.07
C LYS A 153 -25.15 6.01 -3.54
N HIS A 154 -25.96 7.03 -3.82
CA HIS A 154 -26.34 7.40 -5.18
C HIS A 154 -25.09 7.72 -6.02
N ILE A 155 -24.21 8.60 -5.54
CA ILE A 155 -22.98 9.00 -6.24
C ILE A 155 -22.14 7.78 -6.62
N LEU A 156 -21.99 6.82 -5.70
CA LEU A 156 -21.15 5.64 -5.90
C LEU A 156 -21.79 4.63 -6.88
N VAL A 157 -23.09 4.35 -6.77
CA VAL A 157 -23.74 3.34 -7.64
C VAL A 157 -23.93 3.88 -9.06
N TYR A 158 -24.28 5.15 -9.21
CA TYR A 158 -24.38 5.82 -10.51
C TYR A 158 -23.01 6.25 -11.07
N GLN A 159 -21.91 5.87 -10.42
CA GLN A 159 -20.53 6.12 -10.85
C GLN A 159 -20.24 7.61 -11.13
N LYS A 160 -20.88 8.53 -10.39
CA LYS A 160 -20.60 9.97 -10.46
C LYS A 160 -19.25 10.33 -9.80
N ALA A 161 -18.81 9.50 -8.86
CA ALA A 161 -17.47 9.51 -8.30
C ALA A 161 -17.10 8.10 -7.81
N ALA A 162 -15.82 7.87 -7.51
CA ALA A 162 -15.35 6.63 -6.90
C ALA A 162 -14.21 6.91 -5.92
N PHE A 163 -14.16 6.16 -4.82
CA PHE A 163 -12.98 6.13 -3.98
C PHE A 163 -11.82 5.41 -4.67
N ASN A 164 -10.60 5.67 -4.21
CA ASN A 164 -9.45 4.88 -4.60
C ASN A 164 -9.60 3.42 -4.10
N SER A 165 -8.96 2.47 -4.79
CA SER A 165 -9.11 1.03 -4.51
C SER A 165 -8.91 0.60 -3.04
N PRO A 166 -7.96 1.17 -2.27
CA PRO A 166 -7.78 0.80 -0.85
C PRO A 166 -9.03 1.00 0.00
N VAL A 167 -9.87 2.00 -0.28
CA VAL A 167 -11.12 2.20 0.45
C VAL A 167 -12.08 1.04 0.18
N TRP A 168 -12.27 0.67 -1.08
CA TRP A 168 -13.13 -0.45 -1.47
C TRP A 168 -12.67 -1.78 -0.88
N PHE A 169 -11.35 -1.99 -0.83
CA PHE A 169 -10.75 -3.17 -0.24
C PHE A 169 -10.99 -3.21 1.28
N ASN A 170 -10.71 -2.13 2.00
CA ASN A 170 -10.49 -2.25 3.44
C ASN A 170 -11.63 -1.71 4.30
N CYS A 171 -12.42 -0.77 3.79
CA CYS A 171 -13.44 -0.09 4.57
C CYS A 171 -14.58 -1.06 4.92
N GLY A 172 -14.87 -1.22 6.22
CA GLY A 172 -16.00 -2.02 6.71
C GLY A 172 -15.83 -3.54 6.64
N PHE A 173 -14.62 -4.04 6.38
CA PHE A 173 -14.37 -5.48 6.29
C PHE A 173 -13.62 -6.02 7.52
N GLU A 174 -12.44 -5.48 7.82
CA GLU A 174 -11.62 -5.89 8.96
C GLU A 174 -11.51 -4.74 9.97
N LYS A 175 -11.45 -5.07 11.27
CA LYS A 175 -11.26 -4.09 12.35
C LYS A 175 -9.89 -3.41 12.29
N ALA A 176 -8.87 -4.12 11.81
CA ALA A 176 -7.51 -3.64 11.63
C ALA A 176 -6.99 -4.08 10.25
N PRO A 177 -7.46 -3.45 9.17
CA PRO A 177 -7.13 -3.89 7.82
C PRO A 177 -5.64 -3.67 7.54
N GLN A 178 -5.03 -4.57 6.77
CA GLN A 178 -3.67 -4.35 6.26
C GLN A 178 -3.65 -3.10 5.37
N CYS A 179 -2.88 -2.08 5.75
CA CYS A 179 -2.72 -0.87 4.95
C CYS A 179 -2.03 -1.22 3.61
N SER A 180 -2.77 -1.09 2.50
CA SER A 180 -2.21 -1.17 1.16
C SER A 180 -1.86 0.25 0.68
N ALA A 181 -0.68 0.75 1.02
CA ALA A 181 -0.18 2.04 0.55
C ALA A 181 0.98 1.85 -0.43
N CYS A 182 0.96 2.61 -1.52
CA CYS A 182 2.17 2.86 -2.28
C CYS A 182 3.10 3.72 -1.42
N SER A 183 4.40 3.45 -1.46
CA SER A 183 5.40 4.20 -0.67
C SER A 183 6.30 5.02 -1.58
N GLY A 184 6.66 6.23 -1.17
CA GLY A 184 7.65 7.07 -1.84
C GLY A 184 8.88 7.24 -0.95
N THR A 185 10.09 7.26 -1.51
CA THR A 185 11.31 7.56 -0.75
C THR A 185 12.26 8.41 -1.57
N ASN A 186 12.77 9.47 -0.95
CA ASN A 186 13.92 10.21 -1.44
C ASN A 186 15.20 9.58 -0.88
N LEU A 187 16.11 9.13 -1.76
CA LEU A 187 17.39 8.52 -1.38
C LEU A 187 18.57 9.49 -1.41
N SER A 188 18.36 10.77 -1.72
CA SER A 188 19.43 11.78 -1.85
C SER A 188 20.20 12.05 -0.56
N SER A 189 19.67 11.66 0.60
CA SER A 189 20.37 11.75 1.89
C SER A 189 21.35 10.60 2.13
N ILE A 190 21.30 9.54 1.33
CA ILE A 190 22.27 8.44 1.38
C ILE A 190 23.54 8.90 0.69
N ARG A 191 24.66 8.89 1.43
CA ARG A 191 25.99 9.21 0.87
C ARG A 191 26.30 8.44 -0.40
N SER A 192 27.07 9.05 -1.29
CA SER A 192 27.37 8.48 -2.59
C SER A 192 28.24 7.23 -2.50
N SER A 193 28.06 6.32 -3.47
CA SER A 193 28.95 5.17 -3.67
C SER A 193 30.41 5.54 -3.94
N ARG A 194 30.66 6.82 -4.26
CA ARG A 194 31.97 7.40 -4.56
C ARG A 194 32.68 7.94 -3.32
N GLU A 195 32.02 7.98 -2.17
CA GLU A 195 32.58 8.50 -0.92
C GLU A 195 33.30 7.41 -0.11
N LEU A 196 34.43 7.78 0.51
CA LEU A 196 35.21 6.89 1.37
C LEU A 196 34.60 6.76 2.77
N LEU A 197 34.73 5.58 3.36
CA LEU A 197 34.33 5.32 4.74
C LEU A 197 35.52 5.41 5.69
N ALA A 198 35.26 5.82 6.94
CA ALA A 198 36.30 5.94 7.98
C ALA A 198 37.01 4.61 8.27
N GLY A 199 36.32 3.48 8.11
CA GLY A 199 36.89 2.13 8.27
C GLY A 199 37.57 1.56 7.03
N GLY A 200 37.74 2.35 5.97
CA GLY A 200 38.22 1.90 4.67
C GLY A 200 37.10 1.42 3.73
N GLY A 201 37.40 1.42 2.43
CA GLY A 201 36.41 1.14 1.37
C GLY A 201 35.53 2.34 1.03
N THR A 202 34.55 2.10 0.17
CA THR A 202 33.56 3.09 -0.26
C THR A 202 32.17 2.75 0.26
N ALA A 203 31.30 3.75 0.31
CA ALA A 203 29.89 3.49 0.63
C ALA A 203 29.20 2.70 -0.50
N SER A 204 28.09 2.03 -0.18
CA SER A 204 27.31 1.30 -1.19
C SER A 204 26.50 2.20 -2.13
N GLY A 205 26.22 3.44 -1.73
CA GLY A 205 25.39 4.40 -2.47
C GLY A 205 23.89 4.10 -2.52
N PRO A 206 23.06 5.08 -2.92
CA PRO A 206 21.60 4.99 -2.92
C PRO A 206 21.05 3.88 -3.82
N VAL A 207 21.67 3.61 -4.98
CA VAL A 207 21.22 2.57 -5.92
C VAL A 207 21.32 1.17 -5.29
N SER A 208 22.31 0.92 -4.44
CA SER A 208 22.44 -0.34 -3.70
C SER A 208 21.34 -0.50 -2.65
N PHE A 209 21.02 0.57 -1.90
CA PHE A 209 19.90 0.54 -0.95
C PHE A 209 18.54 0.39 -1.65
N MET A 210 18.39 0.98 -2.83
CA MET A 210 17.20 0.79 -3.67
C MET A 210 16.98 -0.68 -4.02
N LYS A 211 18.03 -1.47 -4.31
CA LYS A 211 17.90 -2.93 -4.52
C LYS A 211 17.32 -3.63 -3.30
N GLY A 212 17.75 -3.25 -2.10
CA GLY A 212 17.20 -3.77 -0.85
C GLY A 212 15.72 -3.45 -0.70
N TYR A 213 15.31 -2.19 -0.90
CA TYR A 213 13.91 -1.80 -0.84
C TYR A 213 13.04 -2.46 -1.91
N ASP A 214 13.58 -2.65 -3.11
CA ASP A 214 12.91 -3.36 -4.19
C ASP A 214 12.64 -4.83 -3.84
N ALA A 215 13.64 -5.50 -3.25
CA ALA A 215 13.49 -6.87 -2.76
C ALA A 215 12.44 -6.96 -1.63
N PHE A 216 12.46 -6.03 -0.67
CA PHE A 216 11.44 -5.96 0.39
C PHE A 216 10.02 -5.80 -0.20
N ALA A 217 9.86 -4.94 -1.22
CA ALA A 217 8.59 -4.77 -1.92
C ALA A 217 8.17 -6.02 -2.70
N GLY A 218 9.13 -6.76 -3.27
CA GLY A 218 8.87 -8.01 -3.99
C GLY A 218 8.40 -9.16 -3.10
N VAL A 219 8.93 -9.25 -1.87
CA VAL A 219 8.59 -10.34 -0.92
C VAL A 219 7.35 -10.02 -0.08
N ILE A 220 7.08 -8.74 0.23
CA ILE A 220 5.91 -8.32 1.02
C ILE A 220 4.77 -7.92 0.08
N LYS A 221 3.87 -8.87 -0.19
CA LYS A 221 2.66 -8.62 -0.98
C LYS A 221 1.54 -8.09 -0.08
N SER A 222 0.99 -6.93 -0.42
CA SER A 222 -0.16 -6.36 0.29
C SER A 222 -1.42 -7.19 -0.02
N GLY A 223 -1.98 -7.83 1.01
CA GLY A 223 -3.39 -8.23 1.07
C GLY A 223 -3.96 -9.00 -0.11
N GLY A 224 -3.47 -10.21 -0.38
CA GLY A 224 -4.22 -11.22 -1.13
C GLY A 224 -4.34 -11.01 -2.64
N LYS A 225 -3.72 -11.92 -3.40
CA LYS A 225 -3.91 -12.28 -4.82
C LYS A 225 -3.88 -11.19 -5.92
N THR A 226 -3.97 -9.89 -5.66
CA THR A 226 -4.32 -8.94 -6.74
C THR A 226 -3.50 -7.66 -6.88
N ARG A 227 -2.52 -7.36 -6.01
CA ARG A 227 -1.69 -6.16 -6.15
C ARG A 227 -0.23 -6.44 -5.78
N ARG A 228 0.71 -6.08 -6.66
CA ARG A 228 2.14 -5.99 -6.31
C ARG A 228 2.40 -4.70 -5.55
N ALA A 229 3.43 -4.70 -4.71
CA ALA A 229 3.90 -3.46 -4.12
C ALA A 229 4.40 -2.52 -5.24
N ALA A 230 4.12 -1.23 -5.09
CA ALA A 230 4.62 -0.20 -5.99
C ALA A 230 5.26 0.90 -5.15
N LYS A 231 6.48 1.27 -5.50
CA LYS A 231 7.29 2.20 -4.72
C LYS A 231 7.87 3.29 -5.61
N MET A 232 7.58 4.55 -5.34
CA MET A 232 8.30 5.67 -5.96
C MET A 232 9.69 5.81 -5.31
N VAL A 233 10.72 5.99 -6.13
CA VAL A 233 12.08 6.31 -5.66
C VAL A 233 12.54 7.58 -6.36
N ILE A 234 13.03 8.56 -5.59
CA ILE A 234 13.63 9.77 -6.16
C ILE A 234 15.09 9.92 -5.71
N LEU A 235 15.89 10.50 -6.59
CA LEU A 235 17.27 10.91 -6.35
C LEU A 235 17.47 12.29 -7.00
N ASP A 236 18.11 13.20 -6.26
CA ASP A 236 18.32 14.58 -6.69
C ASP A 236 19.33 14.59 -7.85
N ALA A 237 19.11 15.49 -8.81
CA ALA A 237 19.86 15.48 -10.07
C ALA A 237 21.35 15.82 -9.93
N ASP A 238 21.74 16.46 -8.83
CA ASP A 238 23.11 16.81 -8.46
C ASP A 238 23.79 15.72 -7.61
N HIS A 239 23.07 14.66 -7.22
CA HIS A 239 23.65 13.56 -6.48
C HIS A 239 24.72 12.84 -7.32
N PRO A 240 25.91 12.52 -6.78
CA PRO A 240 27.00 11.96 -7.59
C PRO A 240 26.67 10.63 -8.29
N ASP A 241 25.73 9.85 -7.74
CA ASP A 241 25.26 8.59 -8.33
C ASP A 241 24.04 8.74 -9.28
N ILE A 242 23.70 9.96 -9.71
CA ILE A 242 22.52 10.20 -10.56
C ILE A 242 22.55 9.43 -11.88
N VAL A 243 23.72 9.31 -12.51
CA VAL A 243 23.87 8.58 -13.78
C VAL A 243 23.63 7.08 -13.57
N ASP A 244 24.08 6.53 -12.45
CA ASP A 244 23.86 5.12 -12.10
C ASP A 244 22.37 4.89 -11.78
N PHE A 245 21.72 5.82 -11.11
CA PHE A 245 20.28 5.78 -10.85
C PHE A 245 19.44 5.82 -12.14
N ILE A 246 19.78 6.69 -13.10
CA ILE A 246 19.07 6.77 -14.39
C ILE A 246 19.22 5.47 -15.19
N ASN A 247 20.44 4.90 -15.23
CA ASN A 247 20.72 3.72 -16.05
C ASN A 247 20.37 2.38 -15.37
N CYS A 248 20.12 2.36 -14.06
CA CYS A 248 20.02 1.10 -13.29
C CYS A 248 19.01 0.10 -13.87
N LYS A 249 17.84 0.56 -14.31
CA LYS A 249 16.81 -0.30 -14.91
C LYS A 249 17.19 -0.78 -16.31
N VAL A 250 17.87 0.05 -17.10
CA VAL A 250 18.33 -0.35 -18.44
C VAL A 250 19.34 -1.49 -18.34
N GLU A 251 20.22 -1.45 -17.35
CA GLU A 251 21.17 -2.54 -17.13
C GLU A 251 20.51 -3.83 -16.62
N GLU A 252 19.47 -3.74 -15.78
CA GLU A 252 18.68 -4.92 -15.37
C GLU A 252 17.85 -5.49 -16.53
N GLU A 253 17.32 -4.62 -17.40
CA GLU A 253 16.57 -5.01 -18.60
C GLU A 253 17.45 -5.87 -19.52
N LYS A 254 18.70 -5.47 -19.78
CA LYS A 254 19.66 -6.28 -20.56
C LYS A 254 19.83 -7.69 -20.01
N LYS A 255 19.80 -7.86 -18.68
CA LYS A 255 19.88 -9.19 -18.04
C LYS A 255 18.61 -9.99 -18.28
N ALA A 256 17.44 -9.35 -18.18
CA ALA A 256 16.16 -10.00 -18.48
C ALA A 256 16.13 -10.50 -19.93
N TRP A 257 16.56 -9.69 -20.90
CA TRP A 257 16.66 -10.11 -22.31
C TRP A 257 17.62 -11.28 -22.52
N ALA A 258 18.79 -11.26 -21.88
CA ALA A 258 19.72 -12.40 -21.94
C ALA A 258 19.09 -13.69 -21.39
N LEU A 259 18.25 -13.61 -20.34
CA LEU A 259 17.49 -14.75 -19.84
C LEU A 259 16.40 -15.19 -20.81
N ILE A 260 15.68 -14.25 -21.43
CA ILE A 260 14.65 -14.56 -22.42
C ILE A 260 15.27 -15.27 -23.63
N ASP A 261 16.40 -14.78 -24.14
CA ASP A 261 17.15 -15.39 -25.24
C ASP A 261 17.65 -16.80 -24.89
N ALA A 262 17.96 -17.04 -23.61
CA ALA A 262 18.31 -18.37 -23.08
C ALA A 262 17.08 -19.28 -22.86
N GLY A 263 15.85 -18.81 -23.17
CA GLY A 263 14.62 -19.59 -23.12
C GLY A 263 13.81 -19.46 -21.83
N TYR A 264 14.15 -18.54 -20.93
CA TYR A 264 13.33 -18.27 -19.76
C TYR A 264 12.06 -17.50 -20.15
N ASP A 265 10.94 -17.78 -19.46
CA ASP A 265 9.67 -17.10 -19.72
C ASP A 265 9.78 -15.59 -19.44
N GLY A 266 9.56 -14.80 -20.49
CA GLY A 266 9.56 -13.34 -20.51
C GLY A 266 8.23 -12.70 -20.15
N SER A 267 7.23 -13.48 -19.70
CA SER A 267 6.02 -12.91 -19.13
C SER A 267 6.37 -12.02 -17.92
N PHE A 268 5.51 -11.05 -17.63
CA PHE A 268 5.72 -10.08 -16.54
C PHE A 268 5.86 -10.71 -15.13
N THR A 269 5.40 -11.95 -14.97
CA THR A 269 5.56 -12.76 -13.76
C THR A 269 6.50 -13.95 -13.98
N GLY A 270 7.12 -14.03 -15.14
CA GLY A 270 8.01 -15.10 -15.56
C GLY A 270 9.37 -15.01 -14.88
N PRO A 271 10.13 -16.12 -14.89
CA PRO A 271 11.43 -16.22 -14.24
C PRO A 271 12.42 -15.14 -14.69
N ALA A 272 12.39 -14.71 -15.95
CA ALA A 272 13.29 -13.67 -16.47
C ALA A 272 13.14 -12.36 -15.68
N TYR A 273 11.93 -11.78 -15.65
CA TYR A 273 11.69 -10.53 -14.94
C TYR A 273 11.68 -10.68 -13.43
N SER A 274 11.28 -11.84 -12.89
CA SER A 274 11.26 -12.05 -11.43
C SER A 274 12.66 -12.15 -10.80
N SER A 275 13.71 -12.31 -11.61
CA SER A 275 15.10 -12.52 -11.15
C SER A 275 15.99 -11.27 -11.23
N VAL A 276 15.49 -10.18 -11.81
CA VAL A 276 16.22 -8.91 -11.96
C VAL A 276 15.71 -7.86 -10.96
N PHE A 277 16.53 -6.85 -10.69
CA PHE A 277 16.17 -5.81 -9.72
C PHE A 277 15.26 -4.71 -10.29
N PHE A 278 14.73 -3.88 -9.37
CA PHE A 278 14.01 -2.64 -9.63
C PHE A 278 12.62 -2.81 -10.27
N GLN A 279 12.02 -4.00 -10.14
CA GLN A 279 10.72 -4.32 -10.73
C GLN A 279 9.53 -3.74 -9.94
N ASN A 280 9.75 -3.35 -8.68
CA ASN A 280 8.75 -2.75 -7.79
C ASN A 280 9.02 -1.26 -7.54
N SER A 281 10.16 -0.77 -8.00
CA SER A 281 10.57 0.62 -7.90
C SER A 281 10.17 1.37 -9.17
N ASN A 282 9.40 2.44 -9.03
CA ASN A 282 9.00 3.37 -10.08
C ASN A 282 9.93 4.57 -10.08
#